data_AF-A0A8S3SUZ7-F1
#
_entry.id   AF-A0A8S3SUZ7-F1
#
_cell.length_a   1.000
_cell.length_b   1.000
_cell.length_c   1.000
_cell.angle_alpha   90.00
_cell.angle_beta   90.00
_cell.angle_gamma   90.00
#
_symmetry.space_group_name_H-M   'P 1'
#
loop_
_entity.id
_entity.type
_entity.pdbx_description
1 polymer ?
#
loop_
_entity_poly.entity_id
_entity_poly.type
_entity_poly.pdbx_seq_one_letter_code
_entity_poly.pdbx_strand_id
1 'polypeptide(L)'
;MATPAPNPIHSSITADLERGLREIQTSSHTGPPGDLDDNKKRWLGIGICLHSILSPALRIYVDPVVTNLYSALLLSDQIDKQIQPTHLRTYGAAQTYLNYEAINNNKTTHGYRTVLWDYKVYNAVDLSKLFLQPYMAYYTAFDGSCDSSALFGMINKIDKFPVNAQTAANDVRSTVRNDWAHCNFSVWDDVKYVQSLQQIENLIYLLNLNAADEKEIIEELDKWRKNGTSFLQGSTISFELGNEIRQQIHILLEYAEVISKTADTEFGKVHEALINMRETFSQYGKRISTLENTVATQGKTLK
;
A
#
# COMPACT_ATOMS: atom_id res chain seq x y z
N MET A 1 59.54 -14.69 43.98
CA MET A 1 58.69 -14.04 42.98
C MET A 1 58.09 -15.13 42.11
N ALA A 2 56.81 -15.45 42.30
CA ALA A 2 56.07 -16.40 41.46
C ALA A 2 54.76 -15.71 41.06
N THR A 3 54.56 -15.54 39.76
CA THR A 3 53.35 -14.98 39.15
C THR A 3 52.16 -15.92 39.39
N PRO A 4 50.96 -15.41 39.73
CA PRO A 4 49.79 -16.27 39.88
C PRO A 4 49.34 -16.81 38.53
N ALA A 5 49.01 -18.09 38.48
CA ALA A 5 48.47 -18.78 37.31
C ALA A 5 47.08 -18.20 36.93
N PRO A 6 46.75 -18.12 35.63
CA PRO A 6 45.47 -17.58 35.18
C PRO A 6 44.30 -18.49 35.60
N ASN A 7 43.22 -17.84 36.04
CA ASN A 7 42.05 -18.46 36.63
C ASN A 7 41.32 -19.39 35.61
N PRO A 8 41.02 -20.67 35.93
CA PRO A 8 40.49 -21.64 34.96
C PRO A 8 39.06 -21.35 34.47
N ILE A 9 38.37 -20.40 35.09
CA ILE A 9 36.94 -20.12 34.86
C ILE A 9 36.74 -19.25 33.61
N HIS A 10 37.72 -18.43 33.23
CA HIS A 10 37.60 -17.51 32.09
C HIS A 10 37.81 -18.20 30.72
N SER A 11 38.49 -19.35 30.67
CA SER A 11 38.71 -20.10 29.42
C SER A 11 37.53 -21.01 29.05
N SER A 12 36.81 -21.55 30.03
CA SER A 12 35.64 -22.42 29.82
C SER A 12 34.48 -21.66 29.17
N ILE A 13 34.19 -20.44 29.65
CA ILE A 13 33.07 -19.63 29.16
C ILE A 13 33.28 -19.24 27.69
N THR A 14 34.53 -18.95 27.30
CA THR A 14 34.89 -18.58 25.93
C THR A 14 34.76 -19.77 24.98
N ALA A 15 35.17 -20.96 25.41
CA ALA A 15 35.06 -22.19 24.62
C ALA A 15 33.59 -22.66 24.45
N ASP A 16 32.75 -22.46 25.46
CA ASP A 16 31.32 -22.81 25.38
C ASP A 16 30.54 -21.81 24.52
N LEU A 17 30.91 -20.53 24.52
CA LEU A 17 30.37 -19.52 23.61
C LEU A 17 30.76 -19.80 22.15
N GLU A 18 32.02 -20.14 21.88
CA GLU A 18 32.49 -20.50 20.54
C GLU A 18 31.87 -21.80 20.02
N ARG A 19 31.56 -22.74 20.92
CA ARG A 19 30.85 -23.98 20.59
C ARG A 19 29.38 -23.71 20.29
N GLY A 20 28.71 -22.88 21.10
CA GLY A 20 27.34 -22.44 20.84
C GLY A 20 27.22 -21.69 19.50
N LEU A 21 28.20 -20.85 19.15
CA LEU A 21 28.26 -20.18 17.84
C LEU A 21 28.42 -21.17 16.67
N ARG A 22 29.23 -22.22 16.83
CA ARG A 22 29.44 -23.26 15.80
C ARG A 22 28.26 -24.22 15.66
N GLU A 23 27.56 -24.54 16.74
CA GLU A 23 26.37 -25.40 16.74
C GLU A 23 25.16 -24.69 16.11
N ILE A 24 25.07 -23.36 16.29
CA ILE A 24 24.09 -22.50 15.58
C ILE A 24 24.40 -22.42 14.07
N GLN A 25 25.66 -22.57 13.66
CA GLN A 25 26.08 -22.56 12.26
C GLN A 25 25.95 -23.91 11.54
N THR A 26 25.88 -25.03 12.27
CA THR A 26 25.99 -26.39 11.70
C THR A 26 24.69 -27.21 11.72
N SER A 27 23.64 -26.77 12.43
CA SER A 27 22.31 -27.40 12.40
C SER A 27 21.47 -26.89 11.23
N SER A 28 21.75 -27.39 10.03
CA SER A 28 21.04 -27.00 8.81
C SER A 28 19.65 -27.65 8.72
N HIS A 29 18.61 -26.83 8.56
CA HIS A 29 17.72 -26.86 7.38
C HIS A 29 17.43 -25.40 6.99
N THR A 30 18.16 -24.96 5.94
CA THR A 30 18.02 -23.76 5.10
C THR A 30 18.13 -22.36 5.75
N GLY A 31 19.38 -21.92 5.96
CA GLY A 31 19.77 -20.50 6.11
C GLY A 31 19.37 -19.79 7.40
N PRO A 32 19.94 -18.59 7.71
CA PRO A 32 19.23 -17.66 8.60
C PRO A 32 17.81 -17.47 8.02
N PRO A 33 16.75 -17.14 8.79
CA PRO A 33 15.47 -16.80 8.18
C PRO A 33 15.77 -15.79 7.09
N GLY A 34 15.62 -16.25 5.84
CA GLY A 34 16.29 -15.63 4.71
C GLY A 34 15.90 -14.17 4.72
N ASP A 35 16.88 -13.28 4.58
CA ASP A 35 16.53 -11.92 4.20
C ASP A 35 15.54 -12.02 3.04
N LEU A 36 14.51 -11.15 3.03
CA LEU A 36 13.54 -11.21 1.94
C LEU A 36 14.31 -11.18 0.61
N ASP A 37 13.95 -12.05 -0.33
CA ASP A 37 14.57 -11.97 -1.65
C ASP A 37 14.30 -10.58 -2.24
N ASP A 38 15.25 -10.07 -3.02
CA ASP A 38 15.19 -8.67 -3.43
C ASP A 38 13.95 -8.34 -4.27
N ASN A 39 13.39 -9.35 -4.96
CA ASN A 39 12.15 -9.19 -5.70
C ASN A 39 10.94 -9.01 -4.78
N LYS A 40 10.85 -9.78 -3.69
CA LYS A 40 9.86 -9.54 -2.62
C LYS A 40 10.03 -8.19 -1.97
N LYS A 41 11.27 -7.74 -1.72
CA LYS A 41 11.53 -6.39 -1.18
C LYS A 41 11.02 -5.30 -2.13
N ARG A 42 11.33 -5.39 -3.42
CA ARG A 42 10.85 -4.44 -4.44
C ARG A 42 9.33 -4.44 -4.54
N TRP A 43 8.71 -5.62 -4.56
CA TRP A 43 7.25 -5.75 -4.54
C TRP A 43 6.63 -5.07 -3.31
N LEU A 44 7.18 -5.30 -2.11
CA LEU A 44 6.71 -4.67 -0.88
C LEU A 44 6.91 -3.15 -0.92
N GLY A 45 8.09 -2.69 -1.33
CA GLY A 45 8.39 -1.26 -1.47
C GLY A 45 7.44 -0.54 -2.42
N ILE A 46 7.06 -1.16 -3.54
CA ILE A 46 6.05 -0.60 -4.45
C ILE A 46 4.67 -0.58 -3.82
N GLY A 47 4.29 -1.64 -3.09
CA GLY A 47 3.04 -1.65 -2.32
C GLY A 47 2.94 -0.47 -1.36
N ILE A 48 4.02 -0.20 -0.62
CA ILE A 48 4.11 0.93 0.29
C ILE A 48 4.01 2.26 -0.48
N CYS A 49 4.73 2.41 -1.59
CA CYS A 49 4.64 3.63 -2.41
C CYS A 49 3.22 3.86 -2.97
N LEU A 50 2.55 2.82 -3.44
CA LEU A 50 1.17 2.91 -3.96
C LEU A 50 0.19 3.34 -2.86
N HIS A 51 0.29 2.77 -1.66
CA HIS A 51 -0.68 2.99 -0.60
C HIS A 51 -0.39 4.24 0.23
N SER A 52 0.87 4.47 0.59
CA SER A 52 1.24 5.46 1.60
C SER A 52 1.76 6.76 1.02
N ILE A 53 2.13 6.77 -0.27
CA ILE A 53 2.59 7.97 -0.98
C ILE A 53 1.56 8.37 -2.04
N LEU A 54 1.29 7.49 -3.00
CA LEU A 54 0.46 7.83 -4.14
C LEU A 54 -1.03 7.97 -3.80
N SER A 55 -1.61 7.05 -3.02
CA SER A 55 -3.05 7.10 -2.71
C SER A 55 -3.45 8.39 -1.96
N PRO A 56 -2.71 8.88 -0.95
CA PRO A 56 -2.94 10.20 -0.36
C PRO A 56 -2.90 11.34 -1.38
N ALA A 57 -1.90 11.37 -2.25
CA ALA A 57 -1.76 12.39 -3.30
C ALA A 57 -2.97 12.40 -4.25
N LEU A 58 -3.42 11.21 -4.66
CA LEU A 58 -4.59 11.07 -5.51
C LEU A 58 -5.88 11.52 -4.82
N ARG A 59 -6.05 11.31 -3.51
CA ARG A 59 -7.23 11.78 -2.77
C ARG A 59 -7.30 13.31 -2.75
N ILE A 60 -6.18 13.98 -2.46
CA ILE A 60 -6.06 15.44 -2.50
C ILE A 60 -6.44 15.97 -3.88
N TYR A 61 -6.01 15.27 -4.93
CA TYR A 61 -6.31 15.64 -6.31
C TYR A 61 -7.78 15.40 -6.71
N VAL A 62 -8.34 14.26 -6.32
CA VAL A 62 -9.67 13.80 -6.77
C VAL A 62 -10.81 14.53 -6.07
N ASP A 63 -10.73 14.70 -4.76
CA ASP A 63 -11.81 15.28 -3.95
C ASP A 63 -12.36 16.61 -4.51
N PRO A 64 -11.54 17.67 -4.74
CA PRO A 64 -12.05 18.93 -5.23
C PRO A 64 -12.70 18.82 -6.62
N VAL A 65 -12.18 17.95 -7.49
CA VAL A 65 -12.75 17.74 -8.84
C VAL A 65 -14.13 17.11 -8.76
N VAL A 66 -14.29 16.05 -7.96
CA VAL A 66 -15.58 15.37 -7.79
C VAL A 66 -16.57 16.25 -7.05
N THR A 67 -16.14 16.96 -6.01
CA THR A 67 -16.99 17.88 -5.24
C THR A 67 -17.52 19.02 -6.09
N ASN A 68 -16.70 19.59 -6.97
CA ASN A 68 -17.14 20.60 -7.93
C ASN A 68 -18.09 20.02 -8.99
N LEU A 69 -17.82 18.80 -9.47
CA LEU A 69 -18.71 18.13 -10.40
C LEU A 69 -20.09 17.86 -9.78
N TYR A 70 -20.14 17.39 -8.53
CA TYR A 70 -21.38 17.19 -7.80
C TYR A 70 -22.18 18.48 -7.69
N SER A 71 -21.52 19.58 -7.31
CA SER A 71 -22.16 20.90 -7.22
C SER A 71 -22.73 21.37 -8.56
N ALA A 72 -22.06 21.09 -9.68
CA ALA A 72 -22.57 21.38 -11.01
C ALA A 72 -23.82 20.54 -11.34
N LEU A 73 -23.78 19.24 -11.09
CA LEU A 73 -24.88 18.30 -11.38
C LEU A 73 -26.10 18.50 -10.46
N LEU A 74 -25.91 19.03 -9.25
CA LEU A 74 -27.01 19.51 -8.41
C LEU A 74 -27.83 20.59 -9.12
N LEU A 75 -27.15 21.52 -9.81
CA LEU A 75 -27.79 22.65 -10.47
C LEU A 75 -28.39 22.27 -11.83
N SER A 76 -27.66 21.50 -12.64
CA SER A 76 -28.10 21.15 -14.00
C SER A 76 -29.08 19.98 -14.05
N ASP A 77 -28.86 18.96 -13.24
CA ASP A 77 -29.53 17.66 -13.36
C ASP A 77 -30.36 17.29 -12.12
N GLN A 78 -30.33 18.14 -11.08
CA GLN A 78 -31.00 17.91 -9.79
C GLN A 78 -30.72 16.49 -9.26
N ILE A 79 -29.44 16.09 -9.30
CA ILE A 79 -29.01 14.72 -9.09
C ILE A 79 -29.40 14.17 -7.70
N ASP A 80 -29.65 15.04 -6.73
CA ASP A 80 -30.16 14.75 -5.39
C ASP A 80 -31.66 14.40 -5.33
N LYS A 81 -32.41 14.64 -6.41
CA LYS A 81 -33.86 14.46 -6.49
C LYS A 81 -34.29 13.43 -7.52
N GLN A 82 -33.33 12.77 -8.16
CA GLN A 82 -33.59 11.84 -9.25
C GLN A 82 -34.37 10.61 -8.80
N ILE A 83 -35.19 10.11 -9.73
CA ILE A 83 -36.00 8.90 -9.59
C ILE A 83 -35.77 7.98 -10.80
N GLN A 84 -36.21 6.73 -10.72
CA GLN A 84 -35.94 5.72 -11.75
C GLN A 84 -36.21 6.17 -13.20
N PRO A 85 -37.32 6.83 -13.56
CA PRO A 85 -37.53 7.21 -14.96
C PRO A 85 -36.64 8.34 -15.45
N THR A 86 -36.17 9.24 -14.57
CA THR A 86 -35.54 10.51 -14.94
C THR A 86 -34.10 10.67 -14.46
N HIS A 87 -33.51 9.64 -13.87
CA HIS A 87 -32.11 9.70 -13.42
C HIS A 87 -31.14 9.83 -14.60
N LEU A 88 -30.00 10.47 -14.31
CA LEU A 88 -28.91 10.62 -15.26
C LEU A 88 -28.28 9.25 -15.51
N ARG A 89 -28.42 8.69 -16.72
CA ARG A 89 -27.91 7.34 -17.03
C ARG A 89 -26.45 7.34 -17.44
N THR A 90 -26.03 8.40 -18.12
CA THR A 90 -24.70 8.56 -18.68
C THR A 90 -24.15 9.94 -18.37
N TYR A 91 -22.83 10.05 -18.33
CA TYR A 91 -22.13 11.31 -18.08
C TYR A 91 -21.03 11.57 -19.10
N GLY A 92 -20.86 12.85 -19.45
CA GLY A 92 -19.76 13.37 -20.25
C GLY A 92 -19.83 13.01 -21.73
N ALA A 93 -18.86 13.51 -22.50
CA ALA A 93 -18.77 13.30 -23.94
C ALA A 93 -18.62 11.81 -24.31
N ALA A 94 -17.92 11.04 -23.47
CA ALA A 94 -17.72 9.61 -23.65
C ALA A 94 -18.95 8.75 -23.29
N GLN A 95 -20.06 9.36 -22.86
CA GLN A 95 -21.30 8.66 -22.47
C GLN A 95 -21.05 7.56 -21.43
N THR A 96 -20.26 7.88 -20.40
CA THR A 96 -19.89 6.93 -19.36
C THR A 96 -21.13 6.52 -18.57
N TYR A 97 -21.45 5.23 -18.53
CA TYR A 97 -22.59 4.71 -17.78
C TYR A 97 -22.43 4.93 -16.27
N LEU A 98 -23.46 5.48 -15.63
CA LEU A 98 -23.51 5.74 -14.20
C LEU A 98 -24.09 4.55 -13.44
N ASN A 99 -23.29 3.99 -12.54
CA ASN A 99 -23.57 2.75 -11.84
C ASN A 99 -24.34 2.97 -10.53
N TYR A 100 -25.65 3.14 -10.62
CA TYR A 100 -26.52 3.28 -9.43
C TYR A 100 -26.59 2.03 -8.55
N GLU A 101 -26.07 0.89 -9.01
CA GLU A 101 -25.89 -0.30 -8.17
C GLU A 101 -24.94 -0.02 -6.98
N ALA A 102 -23.96 0.87 -7.18
CA ALA A 102 -22.86 1.13 -6.27
C ALA A 102 -23.18 2.11 -5.12
N ILE A 103 -24.39 2.69 -5.10
CA ILE A 103 -24.82 3.67 -4.09
C ILE A 103 -26.05 3.20 -3.32
N ASN A 104 -26.33 3.84 -2.18
CA ASN A 104 -27.55 3.66 -1.38
C ASN A 104 -27.87 2.19 -1.01
N ASN A 105 -26.87 1.31 -1.01
CA ASN A 105 -27.03 -0.14 -0.86
C ASN A 105 -28.04 -0.76 -1.84
N ASN A 106 -28.21 -0.16 -3.03
CA ASN A 106 -29.22 -0.57 -4.01
C ASN A 106 -29.13 -2.06 -4.37
N LYS A 107 -27.91 -2.55 -4.66
CA LYS A 107 -27.71 -3.98 -4.96
C LYS A 107 -28.06 -4.88 -3.79
N THR A 108 -27.57 -4.54 -2.62
CA THR A 108 -27.68 -5.36 -1.42
C THR A 108 -29.14 -5.45 -0.95
N THR A 109 -29.86 -4.33 -0.98
CA THR A 109 -31.24 -4.25 -0.48
C THR A 109 -32.27 -4.74 -1.49
N HIS A 110 -32.09 -4.40 -2.77
CA HIS A 110 -33.13 -4.59 -3.79
C HIS A 110 -32.72 -5.56 -4.91
N GLY A 111 -31.47 -6.05 -4.92
CA GLY A 111 -30.97 -6.91 -5.96
C GLY A 111 -31.07 -6.25 -7.33
N TYR A 112 -31.55 -7.01 -8.31
CA TYR A 112 -31.77 -6.53 -9.68
C TYR A 112 -33.12 -5.80 -9.88
N ARG A 113 -33.88 -5.54 -8.81
CA ARG A 113 -35.17 -4.82 -8.89
C ARG A 113 -34.91 -3.32 -8.97
N THR A 114 -34.42 -2.86 -10.12
CA THR A 114 -34.01 -1.47 -10.36
C THR A 114 -35.12 -0.45 -10.10
N VAL A 115 -36.39 -0.83 -10.27
CA VAL A 115 -37.54 0.03 -9.94
C VAL A 115 -37.64 0.42 -8.47
N LEU A 116 -36.99 -0.32 -7.57
CA LEU A 116 -36.97 -0.06 -6.12
C LEU A 116 -35.70 0.67 -5.67
N TRP A 117 -34.75 0.92 -6.58
CA TRP A 117 -33.49 1.57 -6.23
C TRP A 117 -33.71 3.04 -5.84
N ASP A 118 -32.90 3.53 -4.91
CA ASP A 118 -32.77 4.96 -4.61
C ASP A 118 -31.75 5.58 -5.58
N TYR A 119 -32.25 6.44 -6.46
CA TYR A 119 -31.49 7.12 -7.51
C TYR A 119 -30.97 8.50 -7.08
N LYS A 120 -31.18 8.90 -5.83
CA LYS A 120 -30.67 10.17 -5.33
C LYS A 120 -29.19 10.07 -5.01
N VAL A 121 -28.43 11.09 -5.40
CA VAL A 121 -27.01 11.23 -5.09
C VAL A 121 -26.86 12.30 -4.02
N TYR A 122 -26.55 11.90 -2.79
CA TYR A 122 -26.64 12.80 -1.63
C TYR A 122 -25.39 13.63 -1.40
N ASN A 123 -24.26 13.25 -1.99
CA ASN A 123 -22.97 13.91 -1.79
C ASN A 123 -21.98 13.52 -2.90
N ALA A 124 -20.80 14.13 -2.87
CA ALA A 124 -19.72 13.86 -3.81
C ALA A 124 -19.20 12.41 -3.76
N VAL A 125 -19.26 11.76 -2.59
CA VAL A 125 -18.84 10.37 -2.41
C VAL A 125 -19.80 9.41 -3.11
N ASP A 126 -21.12 9.65 -3.04
CA ASP A 126 -22.09 8.88 -3.81
C ASP A 126 -21.89 9.10 -5.31
N LEU A 127 -21.65 10.34 -5.72
CA LEU A 127 -21.39 10.65 -7.12
C LEU A 127 -20.17 9.88 -7.64
N SER A 128 -19.05 9.89 -6.92
CA SER A 128 -17.84 9.19 -7.37
C SER A 128 -18.08 7.69 -7.54
N LYS A 129 -18.87 7.06 -6.66
CA LYS A 129 -19.20 5.63 -6.75
C LYS A 129 -19.96 5.27 -8.03
N LEU A 130 -20.74 6.19 -8.60
CA LEU A 130 -21.41 5.97 -9.89
C LEU A 130 -20.44 5.70 -11.04
N PHE A 131 -19.20 6.19 -10.96
CA PHE A 131 -18.18 5.93 -11.97
C PHE A 131 -17.48 4.58 -11.77
N LEU A 132 -17.74 3.86 -10.69
CA LEU A 132 -16.94 2.71 -10.28
C LEU A 132 -17.67 1.38 -10.47
N GLN A 133 -16.88 0.31 -10.53
CA GLN A 133 -17.44 -1.03 -10.39
C GLN A 133 -17.84 -1.26 -8.92
N PRO A 134 -18.86 -2.08 -8.63
CA PRO A 134 -19.36 -2.26 -7.27
C PRO A 134 -18.27 -2.62 -6.25
N TYR A 135 -17.30 -3.46 -6.64
CA TYR A 135 -16.22 -3.89 -5.75
C TYR A 135 -15.20 -2.78 -5.40
N MET A 136 -15.19 -1.67 -6.12
CA MET A 136 -14.33 -0.51 -5.86
C MET A 136 -15.06 0.56 -5.02
N ALA A 137 -16.36 0.41 -4.76
CA ALA A 137 -17.24 1.46 -4.25
C ALA A 137 -17.52 1.39 -2.74
N TYR A 138 -16.70 0.66 -1.98
CA TYR A 138 -16.93 0.40 -0.54
C TYR A 138 -16.48 1.53 0.42
N TYR A 139 -15.85 2.58 -0.08
CA TYR A 139 -15.35 3.69 0.74
C TYR A 139 -16.46 4.61 1.25
N THR A 140 -16.21 5.28 2.38
CA THR A 140 -17.18 6.17 3.02
C THR A 140 -16.84 7.65 2.88
N ALA A 141 -15.59 7.97 2.59
CA ALA A 141 -15.11 9.32 2.30
C ALA A 141 -13.86 9.25 1.41
N PHE A 142 -13.34 10.39 0.95
CA PHE A 142 -12.05 10.49 0.25
C PHE A 142 -10.86 10.39 1.23
N ASP A 143 -10.86 9.35 2.06
CA ASP A 143 -9.88 9.09 3.11
C ASP A 143 -9.22 7.73 2.91
N GLY A 144 -8.62 7.17 3.97
CA GLY A 144 -7.97 5.86 3.97
C GLY A 144 -8.83 4.72 3.39
N SER A 145 -10.16 4.81 3.48
CA SER A 145 -11.08 3.83 2.91
C SER A 145 -11.17 3.89 1.38
N CYS A 146 -10.86 5.04 0.77
CA CYS A 146 -10.84 5.23 -0.67
C CYS A 146 -9.49 4.82 -1.24
N ASP A 147 -9.43 3.62 -1.82
CA ASP A 147 -8.19 3.04 -2.31
C ASP A 147 -7.78 3.50 -3.71
N SER A 148 -6.55 3.13 -4.10
CA SER A 148 -6.00 3.43 -5.42
C SER A 148 -6.86 2.92 -6.59
N SER A 149 -7.59 1.80 -6.44
CA SER A 149 -8.43 1.27 -7.51
C SER A 149 -9.64 2.16 -7.77
N ALA A 150 -10.27 2.67 -6.71
CA ALA A 150 -11.33 3.66 -6.80
C ALA A 150 -10.80 4.98 -7.38
N LEU A 151 -9.66 5.47 -6.88
CA LEU A 151 -9.03 6.72 -7.32
C LEU A 151 -8.68 6.69 -8.81
N PHE A 152 -8.01 5.65 -9.30
CA PHE A 152 -7.75 5.51 -10.73
C PHE A 152 -9.04 5.33 -11.55
N GLY A 153 -10.04 4.65 -11.00
CA GLY A 153 -11.34 4.50 -11.66
C GLY A 153 -12.04 5.83 -11.88
N MET A 154 -12.01 6.72 -10.88
CA MET A 154 -12.56 8.08 -10.96
C MET A 154 -11.82 8.92 -11.99
N ILE A 155 -10.49 8.98 -11.90
CA ILE A 155 -9.66 9.79 -12.79
C ILE A 155 -9.92 9.43 -14.25
N ASN A 156 -9.95 8.13 -14.58
CA ASN A 156 -10.10 7.65 -15.95
C ASN A 156 -11.50 7.80 -16.54
N LYS A 157 -12.54 8.05 -15.74
CA LYS A 157 -13.93 8.05 -16.21
C LYS A 157 -14.62 9.41 -16.11
N ILE A 158 -14.09 10.31 -15.30
CA ILE A 158 -14.62 11.66 -15.15
C ILE A 158 -13.89 12.58 -16.12
N ASP A 159 -14.65 13.16 -17.06
CA ASP A 159 -14.12 14.06 -18.11
C ASP A 159 -13.59 15.41 -17.59
N LYS A 160 -13.73 15.69 -16.30
CA LYS A 160 -13.15 16.87 -15.64
C LYS A 160 -11.66 16.73 -15.35
N PHE A 161 -11.13 15.51 -15.40
CA PHE A 161 -9.69 15.30 -15.29
C PHE A 161 -9.00 15.52 -16.65
N PRO A 162 -7.84 16.20 -16.68
CA PRO A 162 -7.04 16.37 -17.89
C PRO A 162 -6.64 15.02 -18.53
N VAL A 163 -6.67 14.95 -19.86
CA VAL A 163 -6.39 13.72 -20.63
C VAL A 163 -5.00 13.15 -20.32
N ASN A 164 -3.99 14.00 -20.16
CA ASN A 164 -2.63 13.57 -19.78
C ASN A 164 -2.59 12.89 -18.39
N ALA A 165 -3.29 13.44 -17.40
CA ALA A 165 -3.42 12.83 -16.08
C ALA A 165 -4.19 11.50 -16.16
N GLN A 166 -5.24 11.41 -17.00
CA GLN A 166 -5.95 10.16 -17.25
C GLN A 166 -5.03 9.09 -17.87
N THR A 167 -4.26 9.43 -18.91
CA THR A 167 -3.31 8.51 -19.53
C THR A 167 -2.30 8.00 -18.51
N ALA A 168 -1.65 8.89 -17.77
CA ALA A 168 -0.66 8.49 -16.75
C ALA A 168 -1.28 7.65 -15.61
N ALA A 169 -2.48 8.00 -15.15
CA ALA A 169 -3.21 7.23 -14.17
C ALA A 169 -3.56 5.81 -14.68
N ASN A 170 -3.95 5.69 -15.95
CA ASN A 170 -4.21 4.40 -16.56
C ASN A 170 -2.93 3.55 -16.71
N ASP A 171 -1.79 4.17 -17.03
CA ASP A 171 -0.50 3.49 -17.14
C ASP A 171 -0.05 2.95 -15.77
N VAL A 172 -0.09 3.76 -14.71
CA VAL A 172 0.22 3.32 -13.35
C VAL A 172 -0.74 2.22 -12.89
N ARG A 173 -2.05 2.37 -13.15
CA ARG A 173 -3.04 1.35 -12.81
C ARG A 173 -2.73 0.01 -13.49
N SER A 174 -2.50 0.04 -14.80
CA SER A 174 -2.38 -1.17 -15.63
C SER A 174 -1.03 -1.88 -15.47
N THR A 175 0.06 -1.12 -15.27
CA THR A 175 1.41 -1.69 -15.26
C THR A 175 2.07 -1.72 -13.89
N VAL A 176 1.58 -0.95 -12.90
CA VAL A 176 2.18 -0.95 -11.56
C VAL A 176 1.25 -1.58 -10.54
N ARG A 177 0.04 -1.02 -10.37
CA ARG A 177 -0.92 -1.49 -9.36
C ARG A 177 -1.41 -2.91 -9.67
N ASN A 178 -1.75 -3.21 -10.92
CA ASN A 178 -2.24 -4.54 -11.30
C ASN A 178 -1.16 -5.61 -11.15
N ASP A 179 0.06 -5.35 -11.63
CA ASP A 179 1.19 -6.27 -11.45
C ASP A 179 1.47 -6.54 -9.96
N TRP A 180 1.29 -5.52 -9.12
CA TRP A 180 1.48 -5.65 -7.68
C TRP A 180 0.38 -6.52 -7.07
N ALA A 181 -0.87 -6.28 -7.47
CA ALA A 181 -2.04 -7.02 -7.00
C ALA A 181 -2.07 -8.51 -7.44
N HIS A 182 -1.35 -8.88 -8.50
CA HIS A 182 -1.22 -10.28 -8.94
C HIS A 182 -0.14 -11.09 -8.20
N CYS A 183 0.60 -10.47 -7.27
CA CYS A 183 1.57 -11.13 -6.38
C CYS A 183 2.60 -12.05 -7.09
N ASN A 184 2.99 -11.73 -8.32
CA ASN A 184 4.04 -12.44 -9.03
C ASN A 184 5.42 -11.81 -8.74
N PHE A 185 6.15 -12.30 -7.74
CA PHE A 185 7.44 -11.69 -7.35
C PHE A 185 8.48 -11.70 -8.48
N SER A 186 8.42 -12.63 -9.43
CA SER A 186 9.44 -12.74 -10.48
C SER A 186 9.51 -11.52 -11.41
N VAL A 187 8.41 -10.75 -11.53
CA VAL A 187 8.37 -9.52 -12.37
C VAL A 187 9.03 -8.32 -11.70
N TRP A 188 9.24 -8.36 -10.39
CA TRP A 188 9.77 -7.23 -9.61
C TRP A 188 11.29 -7.23 -9.56
N ASP A 189 11.91 -7.27 -10.73
CA ASP A 189 13.35 -7.01 -10.86
C ASP A 189 13.67 -5.51 -10.69
N ASP A 190 14.96 -5.20 -10.75
CA ASP A 190 15.45 -3.83 -10.56
C ASP A 190 14.89 -2.84 -11.59
N VAL A 191 14.79 -3.29 -12.85
CA VAL A 191 14.30 -2.49 -13.96
C VAL A 191 12.82 -2.16 -13.76
N LYS A 192 12.00 -3.17 -13.44
CA LYS A 192 10.58 -2.99 -13.17
C LYS A 192 10.35 -2.06 -11.98
N TYR A 193 11.13 -2.21 -10.91
CA TYR A 193 11.01 -1.37 -9.71
C TYR A 193 11.27 0.10 -10.03
N VAL A 194 12.38 0.42 -10.68
CA VAL A 194 12.74 1.80 -11.04
C VAL A 194 11.73 2.40 -12.01
N GLN A 195 11.33 1.65 -13.05
CA GLN A 195 10.32 2.10 -14.01
C GLN A 195 8.97 2.38 -13.34
N SER A 196 8.54 1.52 -12.42
CA SER A 196 7.28 1.70 -11.68
C SER A 196 7.31 2.99 -10.85
N LEU A 197 8.41 3.27 -10.15
CA LEU A 197 8.56 4.51 -9.40
C LEU A 197 8.60 5.74 -10.32
N GLN A 198 9.21 5.63 -11.51
CA GLN A 198 9.22 6.72 -12.49
C GLN A 198 7.81 7.02 -13.04
N GLN A 199 6.99 5.99 -13.26
CA GLN A 199 5.60 6.17 -13.68
C GLN A 199 4.76 6.84 -12.59
N ILE A 200 4.97 6.46 -11.32
CA ILE A 200 4.33 7.10 -10.16
C ILE A 200 4.76 8.57 -10.08
N GLU A 201 6.05 8.87 -10.20
CA GLU A 201 6.57 10.24 -10.21
C GLU A 201 5.96 11.09 -11.34
N ASN A 202 5.93 10.55 -12.56
CA ASN A 202 5.35 11.26 -13.70
C ASN A 202 3.87 11.58 -13.47
N LEU A 203 3.11 10.64 -12.88
CA LEU A 203 1.73 10.91 -12.51
C LEU A 203 1.63 12.05 -11.49
N ILE A 204 2.48 12.06 -10.45
CA ILE A 204 2.47 13.11 -9.41
C ILE A 204 2.63 14.50 -10.02
N TYR A 205 3.60 14.71 -10.93
CA TYR A 205 3.77 16.00 -11.62
C TYR A 205 2.53 16.40 -12.44
N LEU A 206 1.81 15.43 -13.00
CA LEU A 206 0.60 15.67 -13.79
C LEU A 206 -0.64 15.92 -12.92
N LEU A 207 -0.60 15.61 -11.63
CA LEU A 207 -1.66 16.00 -10.69
C LEU A 207 -1.66 17.51 -10.43
N ASN A 208 -0.53 18.19 -10.67
CA ASN A 208 -0.37 19.63 -10.46
C ASN A 208 -0.83 20.04 -9.04
N LEU A 209 -0.30 19.34 -8.05
CA LEU A 209 -0.52 19.64 -6.64
C LEU A 209 0.14 20.97 -6.27
N ASN A 210 -0.09 21.46 -5.05
CA ASN A 210 0.69 22.61 -4.61
C ASN A 210 2.18 22.22 -4.47
N ALA A 211 3.06 23.20 -4.66
CA ALA A 211 4.50 22.96 -4.75
C ALA A 211 5.12 22.37 -3.48
N ALA A 212 4.52 22.60 -2.31
CA ALA A 212 5.02 22.04 -1.04
C ALA A 212 4.70 20.53 -0.96
N ASP A 213 3.44 20.17 -1.21
CA ASP A 213 2.99 18.77 -1.19
C ASP A 213 3.69 17.95 -2.28
N GLU A 214 3.77 18.48 -3.51
CA GLU A 214 4.45 17.80 -4.61
C GLU A 214 5.91 17.50 -4.24
N LYS A 215 6.63 18.50 -3.70
CA LYS A 215 8.02 18.33 -3.29
C LYS A 215 8.17 17.26 -2.20
N GLU A 216 7.33 17.29 -1.18
CA GLU A 216 7.37 16.31 -0.09
C GLU A 216 7.14 14.88 -0.61
N ILE A 217 6.13 14.69 -1.47
CA ILE A 217 5.79 13.40 -2.07
C ILE A 217 6.94 12.89 -2.94
N ILE A 218 7.51 13.75 -3.78
CA ILE A 218 8.63 13.40 -4.65
C ILE A 218 9.86 13.03 -3.81
N GLU A 219 10.20 13.81 -2.77
CA GLU A 219 11.32 13.50 -1.88
C GLU A 219 11.14 12.14 -1.18
N GLU A 220 9.93 11.81 -0.73
CA GLU A 220 9.62 10.52 -0.13
C GLU A 220 9.75 9.38 -1.14
N LEU A 221 9.21 9.54 -2.35
CA LEU A 221 9.34 8.57 -3.43
C LEU A 221 10.82 8.32 -3.81
N ASP A 222 11.63 9.38 -3.80
CA ASP A 222 13.06 9.32 -4.09
C ASP A 222 13.85 8.58 -3.00
N LYS A 223 13.42 8.66 -1.73
CA LYS A 223 14.00 7.84 -0.65
C LYS A 223 13.77 6.36 -0.91
N TRP A 224 12.55 5.98 -1.31
CA TRP A 224 12.22 4.59 -1.66
C TRP A 224 13.01 4.13 -2.89
N ARG A 225 13.12 4.96 -3.92
CA ARG A 225 13.95 4.68 -5.10
C ARG A 225 15.40 4.36 -4.75
N LYS A 226 16.01 5.14 -3.86
CA LYS A 226 17.44 5.00 -3.51
C LYS A 226 17.70 3.90 -2.50
N ASN A 227 16.80 3.71 -1.53
CA ASN A 227 17.06 2.92 -0.33
C ASN A 227 16.06 1.79 -0.08
N GLY A 228 15.03 1.61 -0.91
CA GLY A 228 13.88 0.74 -0.61
C GLY A 228 14.26 -0.71 -0.29
N THR A 229 15.24 -1.30 -0.99
CA THR A 229 15.72 -2.67 -0.68
C THR A 229 16.53 -2.72 0.62
N SER A 230 17.35 -1.69 0.89
CA SER A 230 18.12 -1.57 2.13
C SER A 230 17.23 -1.30 3.34
N PHE A 231 16.13 -0.55 3.17
CA PHE A 231 15.12 -0.36 4.22
C PHE A 231 14.48 -1.68 4.63
N LEU A 232 14.30 -2.60 3.68
CA LEU A 232 13.65 -3.89 3.91
C LEU A 232 14.63 -5.02 4.24
N GLN A 233 15.92 -4.71 4.42
CA GLN A 233 16.97 -5.68 4.72
C GLN A 233 17.10 -5.91 6.24
N GLY A 234 16.85 -7.14 6.68
CA GLY A 234 16.75 -7.47 8.11
C GLY A 234 18.01 -7.19 8.94
N SER A 235 19.20 -7.18 8.33
CA SER A 235 20.48 -6.96 9.01
C SER A 235 20.83 -5.50 9.25
N THR A 236 20.13 -4.55 8.64
CA THR A 236 20.48 -3.11 8.64
C THR A 236 19.38 -2.20 9.18
N ILE A 237 18.27 -2.78 9.62
CA ILE A 237 17.10 -2.02 10.11
C ILE A 237 17.34 -1.57 11.55
N SER A 238 17.23 -0.25 11.81
CA SER A 238 17.12 0.28 13.17
C SER A 238 15.75 -0.06 13.78
N PHE A 239 15.64 0.00 15.11
CA PHE A 239 14.36 -0.26 15.79
C PHE A 239 13.23 0.66 15.29
N GLU A 240 13.53 1.94 15.08
CA GLU A 240 12.58 2.95 14.59
C GLU A 240 12.12 2.63 13.16
N LEU A 241 13.06 2.37 12.25
CA LEU A 241 12.74 2.01 10.87
C LEU A 241 11.95 0.69 10.80
N GLY A 242 12.28 -0.28 11.66
CA GLY A 242 11.55 -1.54 11.75
C GLY A 242 10.13 -1.39 12.31
N ASN A 243 9.87 -0.38 13.16
CA ASN A 243 8.52 -0.03 13.57
C ASN A 243 7.72 0.59 12.43
N GLU A 244 8.33 1.53 11.71
CA GLU A 244 7.70 2.19 10.56
C GLU A 244 7.29 1.16 9.51
N ILE A 245 8.21 0.28 9.08
CA ILE A 245 7.90 -0.76 8.08
C ILE A 245 6.78 -1.70 8.57
N ARG A 246 6.77 -2.05 9.85
CA ARG A 246 5.69 -2.89 10.41
C ARG A 246 4.33 -2.18 10.38
N GLN A 247 4.29 -0.87 10.64
CA GLN A 247 3.07 -0.07 10.51
C GLN A 247 2.61 -0.02 9.05
N GLN A 248 3.53 0.20 8.10
CA GLN A 248 3.22 0.19 6.68
C GLN A 248 2.67 -1.17 6.20
N ILE A 249 3.27 -2.28 6.65
CA ILE A 249 2.76 -3.64 6.37
C ILE A 249 1.38 -3.85 6.99
N HIS A 250 1.14 -3.34 8.20
CA HIS A 250 -0.16 -3.46 8.85
C HIS A 250 -1.26 -2.73 8.06
N ILE A 251 -0.98 -1.51 7.59
CA ILE A 251 -1.90 -0.74 6.75
C ILE A 251 -2.19 -1.48 5.43
N LEU A 252 -1.16 -2.05 4.79
CA LEU A 252 -1.33 -2.86 3.57
C LEU A 252 -2.15 -4.13 3.82
N LEU A 253 -2.01 -4.75 4.99
CA LEU A 253 -2.78 -5.93 5.38
C LEU A 253 -4.27 -5.59 5.53
N GLU A 254 -4.60 -4.50 6.22
CA GLU A 254 -6.00 -4.05 6.35
C GLU A 254 -6.63 -3.79 4.98
N TYR A 255 -5.88 -3.15 4.08
CA TYR A 255 -6.29 -2.96 2.70
C TYR A 255 -6.52 -4.28 1.95
N ALA A 256 -5.58 -5.23 2.02
CA ALA A 256 -5.70 -6.52 1.33
C ALA A 256 -6.81 -7.41 1.91
N GLU A 257 -7.06 -7.34 3.22
CA GLU A 257 -8.11 -8.11 3.89
C GLU A 257 -9.51 -7.70 3.39
N VAL A 258 -9.76 -6.39 3.23
CA VAL A 258 -11.05 -5.89 2.74
C VAL A 258 -11.32 -6.33 1.30
N ILE A 259 -10.30 -6.30 0.45
CA ILE A 259 -10.44 -6.70 -0.96
C ILE A 259 -10.56 -8.22 -1.10
N SER A 260 -9.76 -9.00 -0.37
CA SER A 260 -9.80 -10.47 -0.44
C SER A 260 -11.16 -11.06 -0.03
N LYS A 261 -11.90 -10.38 0.85
CA LYS A 261 -13.26 -10.76 1.25
C LYS A 261 -14.33 -10.45 0.19
N THR A 262 -14.06 -9.51 -0.72
CA THR A 262 -15.08 -8.94 -1.62
C THR A 262 -14.89 -9.33 -3.08
N ALA A 263 -13.66 -9.60 -3.52
CA ALA A 263 -13.39 -10.12 -4.85
C ALA A 263 -11.97 -10.72 -4.92
N ASP A 264 -11.90 -11.96 -5.40
CA ASP A 264 -10.73 -12.55 -6.06
C ASP A 264 -9.73 -13.38 -5.21
N THR A 265 -9.30 -14.51 -5.79
CA THR A 265 -8.26 -15.40 -5.23
C THR A 265 -6.87 -14.75 -5.23
N GLU A 266 -6.63 -13.78 -6.12
CA GLU A 266 -5.33 -13.10 -6.22
C GLU A 266 -5.04 -12.20 -5.03
N PHE A 267 -6.04 -11.46 -4.51
CA PHE A 267 -5.85 -10.66 -3.30
C PHE A 267 -5.70 -11.52 -2.04
N GLY A 268 -6.23 -12.74 -2.04
CA GLY A 268 -5.88 -13.75 -1.02
C GLY A 268 -4.38 -14.03 -0.99
N LYS A 269 -3.72 -14.15 -2.15
CA LYS A 269 -2.26 -14.35 -2.22
C LYS A 269 -1.49 -13.13 -1.72
N VAL A 270 -1.94 -11.91 -2.06
CA VAL A 270 -1.36 -10.66 -1.54
C VAL A 270 -1.44 -10.63 -0.02
N HIS A 271 -2.60 -10.95 0.54
CA HIS A 271 -2.82 -10.99 1.99
C HIS A 271 -1.91 -12.00 2.68
N GLU A 272 -1.83 -13.24 2.18
CA GLU A 272 -0.92 -14.27 2.70
C GLU A 272 0.55 -13.86 2.58
N ALA A 273 0.96 -13.25 1.47
CA ALA A 273 2.32 -12.74 1.31
C ALA A 273 2.67 -11.68 2.36
N LEU A 274 1.75 -10.75 2.62
CA LEU A 274 1.94 -9.70 3.63
C LEU A 274 1.98 -10.26 5.05
N ILE A 275 1.18 -11.31 5.36
CA ILE A 275 1.26 -12.02 6.65
C ILE A 275 2.67 -12.60 6.85
N ASN A 276 3.17 -13.31 5.84
CA ASN A 276 4.50 -13.90 5.88
C ASN A 276 5.59 -12.83 6.09
N MET A 277 5.49 -11.71 5.38
CA MET A 277 6.44 -10.59 5.55
C MET A 277 6.36 -9.99 6.96
N ARG A 278 5.16 -9.75 7.49
CA ARG A 278 4.98 -9.25 8.88
C ARG A 278 5.64 -10.17 9.90
N GLU A 279 5.53 -11.49 9.72
CA GLU A 279 6.19 -12.46 10.58
C GLU A 279 7.71 -12.40 10.45
N THR A 280 8.24 -12.29 9.23
CA THR A 280 9.67 -12.08 8.98
C THR A 280 10.20 -10.83 9.68
N PHE A 281 9.53 -9.68 9.54
CA PHE A 281 9.93 -8.44 10.24
C PHE A 281 9.79 -8.54 11.76
N SER A 282 8.80 -9.29 12.26
CA SER A 282 8.67 -9.56 13.69
C SER A 282 9.84 -10.39 14.24
N GLN A 283 10.38 -11.32 13.44
CA GLN A 283 11.58 -12.08 13.79
C GLN A 283 12.83 -11.19 13.80
N TYR A 284 12.98 -10.25 12.85
CA TYR A 284 14.07 -9.28 12.86
C TYR A 284 14.04 -8.42 14.12
N GLY A 285 12.86 -7.88 14.49
CA GLY A 285 12.70 -7.09 15.71
C GLY A 285 13.11 -7.84 16.98
N LYS A 286 12.70 -9.11 17.13
CA LYS A 286 13.11 -9.95 18.26
C LYS A 286 14.63 -10.12 18.34
N ARG A 287 15.29 -10.36 17.20
CA ARG A 287 16.76 -10.52 17.13
C ARG A 287 17.50 -9.24 17.53
N ILE A 288 17.05 -8.08 17.03
CA ILE A 288 17.63 -6.78 17.37
C ILE A 288 17.55 -6.55 18.89
N SER A 289 16.36 -6.75 19.48
CA SER A 289 16.19 -6.60 20.94
C SER A 289 17.07 -7.56 21.75
N THR A 290 17.27 -8.80 21.29
CA THR A 290 18.19 -9.75 21.96
C THR A 290 19.65 -9.27 21.89
N LEU A 291 20.08 -8.75 20.73
CA LEU A 291 21.44 -8.24 20.54
C LEU A 291 21.69 -7.00 21.41
N GLU A 292 20.76 -6.04 21.43
CA GLU A 292 20.86 -4.84 22.27
C GLU A 292 20.97 -5.18 23.75
N ASN A 293 20.15 -6.12 24.24
CA ASN A 293 20.20 -6.58 25.63
C ASN A 293 21.53 -7.29 25.97
N THR A 294 22.09 -8.05 25.03
CA THR A 294 23.38 -8.74 25.21
C THR A 294 24.54 -7.74 25.28
N VAL A 295 24.54 -6.72 24.42
CA VAL A 295 25.55 -5.65 24.44
C VAL A 295 25.44 -4.83 25.74
N ALA A 296 24.22 -4.50 26.18
CA ALA A 296 23.98 -3.72 27.40
C ALA A 296 24.40 -4.48 28.68
N THR A 297 24.26 -5.80 28.71
CA THR A 297 24.71 -6.64 29.84
C THR A 297 26.22 -6.80 29.84
N GLN A 298 26.87 -7.02 28.69
CA GLN A 298 28.33 -7.11 28.60
C GLN A 298 29.03 -5.79 28.95
N GLY A 299 28.47 -4.64 28.58
CA GLY A 299 29.00 -3.31 28.93
C GLY A 299 28.92 -2.97 30.43
N LYS A 300 28.05 -3.64 31.19
CA LYS A 300 27.95 -3.48 32.66
C LYS A 300 28.92 -4.37 33.43
N THR A 301 29.35 -5.50 32.86
CA THR A 301 30.28 -6.44 33.51
C THR A 301 31.76 -6.02 33.38
N LEU A 302 32.05 -5.04 32.52
CA LEU A 302 33.40 -4.51 32.24
C LEU A 302 33.72 -3.20 32.98
N LYS A 303 32.89 -2.78 33.94
CA LYS A 303 33.14 -1.67 34.87
C LYS A 303 33.20 -2.17 36.31
#